data_AF-A0A7J8Q8L1-F1
#
_entry.id   AF-A0A7J8Q8L1-F1
#
_cell.length_a   1.000
_cell.length_b   1.000
_cell.length_c   1.000
_cell.angle_alpha   90.00
_cell.angle_beta   90.00
_cell.angle_gamma   90.00
#
_symmetry.space_group_name_H-M   'P 1'
#
loop_
_entity.id
_entity.type
_entity.pdbx_description
1 polymer ?
#
loop_
_entity_poly.entity_id
_entity_poly.type
_entity_poly.pdbx_seq_one_letter_code
_entity_poly.pdbx_strand_id
1 'polypeptide(L)'
;YALVVRALASLEGTAKALDPDFKVIESAYPFVIGRLLADPSPDMRKILRELLIRNNGSIRWNRLERLVAAISEQASEDPPESEENDSPLSGWKSFDMHAVVDATEDLLLFILSEKGLMVRVFLLRDIIRAADIFLHDEVFGCRLEAESKARRTSEF
;
A
#
# COMPACT_ATOMS: atom_id res chain seq x y z
N TYR A 1 -7.27 -0.02 19.95
CA TYR A 1 -7.97 -0.05 18.65
C TYR A 1 -8.77 -1.33 18.37
N ALA A 2 -8.42 -2.49 18.94
CA ALA A 2 -9.14 -3.76 18.69
C ALA A 2 -10.65 -3.73 19.01
N LEU A 3 -11.11 -2.92 19.96
CA LEU A 3 -12.53 -2.78 20.31
C LEU A 3 -13.34 -2.11 19.20
N VAL A 4 -12.82 -1.04 18.61
CA VAL A 4 -13.47 -0.31 17.51
C VAL A 4 -13.56 -1.21 16.27
N VAL A 5 -12.48 -1.90 15.93
CA VAL A 5 -12.46 -2.84 14.81
C VAL A 5 -13.43 -4.00 15.04
N ARG A 6 -13.53 -4.52 16.28
CA ARG A 6 -14.48 -5.58 16.64
C ARG A 6 -15.94 -5.12 16.55
N ALA A 7 -16.23 -3.89 16.98
CA ALA A 7 -17.57 -3.32 16.87
C ALA A 7 -17.98 -3.12 15.40
N LEU A 8 -17.08 -2.57 14.57
CA LEU A 8 -17.31 -2.39 13.13
C LEU A 8 -17.50 -3.73 12.41
N ALA A 9 -16.67 -4.73 12.71
CA ALA A 9 -16.80 -6.07 12.13
C ALA A 9 -18.13 -6.74 12.51
N SER A 10 -18.60 -6.54 13.75
CA SER A 10 -19.91 -7.04 14.18
C SER A 10 -21.06 -6.34 13.45
N LEU A 11 -20.95 -5.02 13.21
CA LEU A 11 -21.95 -4.24 12.50
C LEU A 11 -22.01 -4.66 11.01
N GLU A 12 -20.86 -4.84 10.38
CA GLU A 12 -20.74 -5.33 9.00
C GLU A 12 -21.29 -6.76 8.86
N GLY A 13 -21.03 -7.62 9.84
CA GLY A 13 -21.57 -8.99 9.85
C GLY A 13 -23.10 -9.03 9.85
N THR A 14 -23.74 -8.13 10.60
CA THR A 14 -25.21 -8.00 10.61
C THR A 14 -25.71 -7.37 9.30
N ALA A 15 -25.02 -6.36 8.77
CA ALA A 15 -25.41 -5.71 7.53
C ALA A 15 -25.31 -6.65 6.31
N LYS A 16 -24.31 -7.53 6.28
CA LYS A 16 -24.16 -8.57 5.24
C LYS A 16 -25.30 -9.58 5.19
N ALA A 17 -26.00 -9.77 6.30
CA ALA A 17 -27.19 -10.63 6.32
C ALA A 17 -28.37 -10.02 5.56
N LEU A 18 -28.36 -8.70 5.35
CA LEU A 18 -29.40 -7.95 4.65
C LEU A 18 -28.99 -7.59 3.21
N ASP A 19 -27.72 -7.25 3.01
CA ASP A 19 -27.11 -6.93 1.72
C ASP A 19 -25.74 -7.64 1.59
N PRO A 20 -25.65 -8.70 0.75
CA PRO A 20 -24.41 -9.47 0.58
C PRO A 20 -23.21 -8.64 0.07
N ASP A 21 -23.48 -7.55 -0.65
CA ASP A 21 -22.46 -6.67 -1.24
C ASP A 21 -22.01 -5.56 -0.29
N PHE A 22 -22.56 -5.52 0.93
CA PHE A 22 -22.21 -4.53 1.93
C PHE A 22 -20.78 -4.73 2.44
N LYS A 23 -19.85 -3.90 1.95
CA LYS A 23 -18.42 -3.92 2.31
C LYS A 23 -17.94 -2.54 2.74
N VAL A 24 -18.50 -2.05 3.84
CA VAL A 24 -18.17 -0.72 4.39
C VAL A 24 -16.72 -0.61 4.84
N ILE A 25 -16.12 -1.66 5.41
CA ILE A 25 -14.72 -1.58 5.83
C ILE A 25 -13.78 -1.53 4.62
N GLU A 26 -14.09 -2.25 3.54
CA GLU A 26 -13.28 -2.23 2.32
C GLU A 26 -13.41 -0.90 1.57
N SER A 27 -14.62 -0.35 1.46
CA SER A 27 -14.86 0.96 0.82
C SER A 27 -14.40 2.16 1.65
N ALA A 28 -14.40 2.06 2.98
CA ALA A 28 -13.85 3.10 3.84
C ALA A 28 -12.32 3.05 3.95
N TYR A 29 -11.70 1.93 3.56
CA TYR A 29 -10.25 1.73 3.69
C TYR A 29 -9.43 2.81 2.97
N PRO A 30 -9.71 3.17 1.70
CA PRO A 30 -8.98 4.22 0.99
C PRO A 30 -9.04 5.57 1.73
N PHE A 31 -10.21 5.94 2.25
CA PHE A 31 -10.38 7.20 3.00
C PHE A 31 -9.59 7.21 4.32
N VAL A 32 -9.63 6.12 5.08
CA VAL A 32 -8.89 6.02 6.36
C VAL A 32 -7.39 6.06 6.11
N ILE A 33 -6.92 5.41 5.04
CA ILE A 33 -5.51 5.39 4.65
C ILE A 33 -5.05 6.75 4.13
N GLY A 34 -5.82 7.42 3.27
CA GLY A 34 -5.52 8.77 2.79
C GLY A 34 -5.38 9.76 3.95
N ARG A 35 -6.26 9.68 4.95
CA ARG A 35 -6.17 10.50 6.16
C ARG A 35 -4.95 10.16 7.04
N LEU A 36 -4.60 8.88 7.16
CA LEU A 36 -3.39 8.45 7.87
C LEU A 36 -2.09 8.94 7.22
N LEU A 37 -2.11 9.16 5.91
CA LEU A 37 -0.95 9.65 5.15
C LEU A 37 -0.85 11.18 5.15
N ALA A 38 -2.00 11.88 5.08
CA ALA A 38 -2.05 13.33 5.04
C ALA A 38 -1.90 14.01 6.42
N ASP A 39 -2.25 13.32 7.52
CA ASP A 39 -2.23 13.90 8.86
C ASP A 39 -0.83 13.78 9.51
N PRO A 40 -0.16 14.90 9.85
CA PRO A 40 1.18 14.90 10.42
C PRO A 40 1.23 14.51 11.90
N SER A 41 0.09 14.24 12.55
CA SER A 41 0.05 13.97 13.98
C SER A 41 0.86 12.72 14.39
N PRO A 42 1.54 12.75 15.55
CA PRO A 42 2.39 11.65 16.01
C PRO A 42 1.60 10.35 16.24
N ASP A 43 0.33 10.45 16.62
CA ASP A 43 -0.57 9.31 16.82
C ASP A 43 -0.95 8.65 15.49
N MET A 44 -1.23 9.43 14.45
CA MET A 44 -1.55 8.92 13.11
C MET A 44 -0.34 8.25 12.46
N ARG A 45 0.85 8.86 12.60
CA ARG A 45 2.11 8.23 12.17
C ARG A 45 2.39 6.92 12.89
N LYS A 46 2.03 6.82 14.18
CA LYS A 46 2.16 5.59 14.96
C LYS A 46 1.21 4.50 14.45
N ILE A 47 -0.04 4.84 14.17
CA ILE A 47 -1.04 3.91 13.60
C ILE A 47 -0.58 3.42 12.21
N LEU A 48 -0.11 4.31 11.34
CA LEU A 48 0.43 3.96 10.03
C LEU A 48 1.64 3.02 10.15
N ARG A 49 2.55 3.32 11.09
CA ARG A 49 3.71 2.48 11.38
C ARG A 49 3.31 1.09 11.86
N GLU A 50 2.36 0.98 12.79
CA GLU A 50 1.84 -0.31 13.28
C GLU A 50 1.08 -1.09 12.19
N LEU A 51 0.50 -0.40 11.21
CA LEU A 51 -0.13 -1.02 10.05
C LEU A 51 0.89 -1.54 9.01
N LEU A 52 2.01 -0.88 8.81
CA LEU A 52 2.96 -1.26 7.76
C LEU A 52 4.09 -2.15 8.30
N ILE A 53 4.50 -1.97 9.55
CA ILE A 53 5.66 -2.62 10.15
C ILE A 53 5.21 -3.54 11.27
N ARG A 54 5.62 -4.80 11.19
CA ARG A 54 5.46 -5.76 12.28
C ARG A 54 6.41 -5.42 13.43
N ASN A 55 6.09 -5.91 14.62
CA ASN A 55 6.88 -5.72 15.85
C ASN A 55 8.34 -6.18 15.72
N ASN A 56 8.64 -7.06 14.74
CA ASN A 56 9.99 -7.57 14.44
C ASN A 56 10.74 -6.73 13.37
N GLY A 57 10.20 -5.58 12.96
CA GLY A 57 10.80 -4.70 11.94
C GLY A 57 10.52 -5.10 10.49
N SER A 58 9.79 -6.20 10.25
CA SER A 58 9.44 -6.64 8.89
C SER A 58 8.24 -5.87 8.32
N ILE A 59 8.33 -5.49 7.05
CA ILE A 59 7.27 -4.78 6.32
C ILE A 59 6.16 -5.76 5.88
N ARG A 60 4.89 -5.36 6.07
CA ARG A 60 3.72 -6.09 5.58
C ARG A 60 3.42 -5.69 4.13
N TRP A 61 4.14 -6.25 3.17
CA TRP A 61 4.04 -5.92 1.74
C TRP A 61 2.61 -5.91 1.19
N ASN A 62 1.76 -6.88 1.54
CA ASN A 62 0.35 -6.90 1.12
C ASN A 62 -0.46 -5.65 1.56
N ARG A 63 -0.09 -5.03 2.68
CA ARG A 63 -0.76 -3.83 3.19
C ARG A 63 -0.21 -2.56 2.55
N LEU A 64 1.08 -2.56 2.23
CA LEU A 64 1.71 -1.49 1.46
C LEU A 64 1.17 -1.47 0.02
N GLU A 65 1.07 -2.62 -0.62
CA GLU A 65 0.52 -2.78 -1.97
C GLU A 65 -0.92 -2.26 -2.05
N ARG A 66 -1.79 -2.67 -1.12
CA ARG A 66 -3.17 -2.15 -1.02
C ARG A 66 -3.22 -0.65 -0.78
N LEU A 67 -2.27 -0.11 -0.03
CA LEU A 67 -2.17 1.31 0.26
C LEU A 67 -1.77 2.09 -1.00
N VAL A 68 -0.79 1.60 -1.76
CA VAL A 68 -0.35 2.21 -3.02
C VAL A 68 -1.45 2.16 -4.08
N ALA A 69 -2.12 1.01 -4.21
CA ALA A 69 -3.25 0.86 -5.12
C ALA A 69 -4.37 1.86 -4.80
N ALA A 70 -4.73 2.00 -3.51
CA ALA A 70 -5.76 2.96 -3.08
C ALA A 70 -5.38 4.41 -3.40
N ILE A 71 -4.11 4.81 -3.21
CA ILE A 71 -3.65 6.16 -3.57
C ILE A 71 -3.70 6.37 -5.08
N SER A 72 -3.26 5.38 -5.85
CA SER A 72 -3.22 5.47 -7.32
C SER A 72 -4.61 5.60 -7.91
N GLU A 73 -5.60 4.87 -7.38
CA GLU A 73 -6.98 4.90 -7.86
C GLU A 73 -7.67 6.22 -7.48
N GLN A 74 -7.35 6.77 -6.30
CA GLN A 74 -7.85 8.07 -5.85
C GLN A 74 -7.22 9.26 -6.60
N ALA A 75 -6.00 9.13 -7.12
CA ALA A 75 -5.36 10.18 -7.92
C ALA A 75 -5.99 10.35 -9.32
N SER A 76 -6.79 9.37 -9.75
CA SER A 76 -7.46 9.34 -11.05
C SER A 76 -8.94 9.75 -11.03
N GLU A 77 -9.52 10.03 -9.86
CA GLU A 77 -10.90 10.52 -9.76
C GLU A 77 -10.93 12.05 -9.84
N ASP A 78 -11.29 12.58 -11.02
CA ASP A 78 -11.68 13.98 -11.19
C ASP A 78 -12.84 14.31 -10.22
N PRO A 79 -12.83 15.49 -9.56
CA PRO A 79 -13.86 15.83 -8.60
C PRO A 79 -15.22 15.97 -9.29
N PRO A 80 -16.32 15.43 -8.74
CA PRO A 80 -17.65 15.72 -9.25
C PRO A 80 -17.95 17.20 -9.04
N GLU A 81 -18.04 17.94 -10.14
CA GLU A 81 -18.67 19.25 -10.18
C GLU A 81 -20.15 19.07 -9.82
N SER A 82 -20.59 19.58 -8.66
CA SER A 82 -21.75 20.47 -8.52
C SER A 82 -22.28 20.56 -7.08
N GLU A 83 -22.47 21.82 -6.68
CA GLU A 83 -23.49 22.38 -5.79
C GLU A 83 -23.36 22.21 -4.27
N GLU A 84 -23.22 23.39 -3.66
CA GLU A 84 -23.31 23.75 -2.26
C GLU A 84 -24.46 23.02 -1.54
N ASN A 85 -24.16 22.41 -0.39
CA ASN A 85 -24.92 22.53 0.87
C ASN A 85 -24.29 21.62 1.94
N ASP A 86 -23.81 22.24 3.02
CA ASP A 86 -23.38 21.67 4.31
C ASP A 86 -22.80 20.25 4.33
N SER A 87 -21.46 20.12 4.28
CA SER A 87 -20.73 18.98 4.87
C SER A 87 -19.23 19.27 5.07
N PRO A 88 -18.60 18.81 6.18
CA PRO A 88 -17.22 19.13 6.57
C PRO A 88 -16.18 18.22 5.89
N LEU A 89 -16.14 18.22 4.55
CA LEU A 89 -15.23 17.36 3.79
C LEU A 89 -14.60 18.07 2.58
N SER A 90 -14.12 19.29 2.79
CA SER A 90 -13.33 20.07 1.81
C SER A 90 -11.82 19.98 2.08
N GLY A 91 -11.35 18.86 2.63
CA GLY A 91 -10.02 18.78 3.25
C GLY A 91 -8.85 18.33 2.38
N TRP A 92 -9.05 17.70 1.21
CA TRP A 92 -7.98 16.93 0.54
C TRP A 92 -7.53 17.46 -0.82
N LYS A 93 -7.82 18.73 -1.14
CA LYS A 93 -7.53 19.32 -2.46
C LYS A 93 -6.04 19.61 -2.75
N SER A 94 -5.10 19.34 -1.85
CA SER A 94 -3.68 19.57 -2.14
C SER A 94 -2.83 18.44 -1.61
N PHE A 95 -2.68 17.37 -2.40
CA PHE A 95 -1.50 16.54 -2.31
C PHE A 95 -0.29 17.41 -2.66
N ASP A 96 0.42 17.87 -1.63
CA ASP A 96 1.61 18.70 -1.80
C ASP A 96 2.81 17.82 -2.19
N MET A 97 3.09 17.77 -3.49
CA MET A 97 4.19 17.01 -4.07
C MET A 97 5.54 17.41 -3.46
N HIS A 98 5.72 18.69 -3.11
CA HIS A 98 6.96 19.18 -2.52
C HIS A 98 7.17 18.64 -1.11
N ALA A 99 6.12 18.60 -0.29
CA ALA A 99 6.20 18.00 1.05
C ALA A 99 6.54 16.50 1.01
N VAL A 100 6.05 15.77 -0.01
CA VAL A 100 6.41 14.35 -0.22
C VAL A 100 7.88 14.20 -0.60
N VAL A 101 8.39 15.06 -1.47
CA VAL A 101 9.81 15.07 -1.87
C VAL A 101 10.70 15.38 -0.67
N ASP A 102 10.39 16.41 0.12
CA ASP A 102 11.15 16.79 1.31
C ASP A 102 11.17 15.65 2.34
N ALA A 103 10.01 15.03 2.60
CA ALA A 103 9.92 13.88 3.51
C ALA A 103 10.68 12.65 2.98
N THR A 104 10.75 12.48 1.67
CA THR A 104 11.51 11.40 1.03
C THR A 104 13.01 11.65 1.14
N GLU A 105 13.47 12.89 0.96
CA GLU A 105 14.86 13.28 1.14
C GLU A 105 15.30 13.06 2.59
N ASP A 106 14.52 13.51 3.56
CA ASP A 106 14.77 13.29 4.99
C ASP A 106 14.86 11.79 5.33
N LEU A 107 13.98 10.98 4.75
CA LEU A 107 14.00 9.53 4.91
C LEU A 107 15.30 8.93 4.35
N LEU A 108 15.72 9.34 3.15
CA LEU A 108 16.94 8.85 2.53
C LEU A 108 18.18 9.25 3.33
N LEU A 109 18.24 10.51 3.81
CA LEU A 109 19.29 10.98 4.69
C LEU A 109 19.35 10.17 5.99
N PHE A 110 18.19 9.83 6.57
CA PHE A 110 18.13 8.96 7.75
C PHE A 110 18.60 7.53 7.46
N ILE A 111 18.17 6.92 6.35
CA ILE A 111 18.57 5.56 5.96
C ILE A 111 20.08 5.47 5.71
N LEU A 112 20.67 6.51 5.12
CA LEU A 112 22.10 6.59 4.82
C LEU A 112 22.95 6.99 6.04
N SER A 113 22.33 7.57 7.07
CA SER A 113 22.97 7.88 8.35
C SER A 113 23.34 6.62 9.15
N GLU A 114 24.27 6.77 10.10
CA GLU A 114 24.65 5.71 11.05
C GLU A 114 23.44 5.19 11.87
N LYS A 115 22.45 6.05 12.13
CA LYS A 115 21.21 5.70 12.84
C LYS A 115 20.28 4.79 12.01
N GLY A 116 20.43 4.80 10.69
CA GLY A 116 19.61 4.04 9.73
C GLY A 116 20.11 2.62 9.45
N LEU A 117 21.19 2.17 10.12
CA LEU A 117 21.88 0.91 9.81
C LEU A 117 20.94 -0.30 9.73
N MET A 118 20.01 -0.42 10.68
CA MET A 118 19.03 -1.51 10.65
C MET A 118 18.14 -1.43 9.41
N VAL A 119 17.54 -0.27 9.13
CA VAL A 119 16.65 -0.09 7.98
C VAL A 119 17.37 -0.39 6.67
N ARG A 120 18.63 0.07 6.54
CA ARG A 120 19.48 -0.21 5.37
C ARG A 120 19.71 -1.70 5.15
N VAL A 121 20.01 -2.47 6.21
CA VAL A 121 20.25 -3.91 6.11
C VAL A 121 18.99 -4.66 5.67
N PHE A 122 17.83 -4.30 6.22
CA PHE A 122 16.56 -4.91 5.82
C PHE A 122 16.19 -4.57 4.38
N LEU A 123 16.35 -3.31 3.96
CA LEU A 123 16.11 -2.91 2.57
C LEU A 123 17.00 -3.65 1.59
N LEU A 124 18.31 -3.74 1.86
CA LEU A 124 19.23 -4.47 0.99
C LEU A 124 18.86 -5.96 0.89
N ARG A 125 18.47 -6.57 2.01
CA ARG A 125 18.03 -7.97 2.00
C ARG A 125 16.78 -8.17 1.16
N ASP A 126 15.81 -7.27 1.26
CA ASP A 126 14.57 -7.33 0.48
C ASP A 126 14.83 -7.07 -1.01
N ILE A 127 15.74 -6.15 -1.35
CA ILE A 127 16.17 -5.90 -2.74
C ILE A 127 16.85 -7.14 -3.34
N ILE A 128 17.79 -7.75 -2.60
CA ILE A 128 18.46 -8.98 -3.06
C ILE A 128 17.42 -10.08 -3.27
N ARG A 129 16.48 -10.24 -2.34
CA ARG A 129 15.40 -11.23 -2.47
C ARG A 129 14.51 -10.98 -3.68
N ALA A 130 14.17 -9.72 -3.96
CA ALA A 130 13.39 -9.35 -5.14
C ALA A 130 14.17 -9.63 -6.44
N ALA A 131 15.46 -9.31 -6.47
CA ALA A 131 16.35 -9.61 -7.59
C ALA A 131 16.51 -11.12 -7.81
N ASP A 132 16.65 -11.92 -6.74
CA ASP A 132 16.70 -13.38 -6.83
C ASP A 132 15.41 -13.95 -7.45
N ILE A 133 14.24 -13.44 -7.03
CA ILE A 133 12.95 -13.84 -7.62
C ILE A 133 12.92 -13.48 -9.10
N PHE A 134 13.34 -12.27 -9.47
CA PHE A 134 13.32 -11.78 -10.85
C PHE A 134 14.27 -12.58 -11.76
N LEU A 135 15.49 -12.85 -11.31
CA LEU A 135 16.46 -13.65 -12.04
C LEU A 135 16.01 -15.11 -12.19
N HIS A 136 15.38 -15.68 -11.16
CA HIS A 136 14.79 -17.01 -11.29
C HIS A 136 13.63 -17.04 -12.28
N ASP A 137 12.83 -15.97 -12.36
CA ASP A 137 11.71 -15.87 -13.31
C ASP A 137 12.18 -15.72 -14.77
N GLU A 138 13.26 -14.96 -15.03
CA GLU A 138 13.91 -14.88 -16.35
C GLU A 138 14.47 -16.24 -16.81
N VAL A 139 15.02 -17.04 -15.89
CA VAL A 139 15.50 -18.40 -16.20
C VAL A 139 14.34 -19.34 -16.56
N PHE A 140 13.15 -19.16 -15.96
CA PHE A 140 11.94 -19.91 -16.36
C PHE A 140 11.35 -19.44 -17.69
N GLY A 141 11.40 -18.13 -17.98
CA GLY A 141 10.99 -17.58 -19.28
C GLY A 141 11.83 -18.14 -20.44
N CYS A 142 13.16 -18.18 -20.28
CA CYS A 142 14.06 -18.73 -21.29
C CYS A 142 13.88 -20.25 -21.51
N ARG A 143 13.56 -21.02 -20.45
CA ARG A 143 13.38 -22.47 -20.57
C ARG A 143 12.07 -22.85 -21.25
N LEU A 144 11.00 -22.07 -21.05
CA LEU A 144 9.71 -22.27 -21.72
C LEU A 144 9.77 -21.95 -23.22
N GLU A 145 10.50 -20.90 -23.61
CA GLU A 145 10.67 -20.57 -25.02
C GLU A 145 11.49 -21.66 -25.75
N ALA A 146 12.54 -22.18 -25.10
CA ALA A 146 13.36 -23.27 -25.65
C ALA A 146 12.59 -24.60 -25.80
N GLU A 147 11.75 -24.98 -24.83
CA GLU A 147 10.89 -26.18 -24.96
C GLU A 147 9.79 -25.98 -26.00
N SER A 148 9.21 -24.78 -26.12
CA SER A 148 8.17 -24.49 -27.12
C SER A 148 8.70 -24.56 -28.55
N LYS A 149 9.97 -24.19 -28.76
CA LYS A 149 10.64 -24.23 -30.06
C LYS A 149 11.11 -25.64 -30.42
N ALA A 150 11.57 -26.43 -29.43
CA ALA A 150 11.97 -27.82 -29.63
C ALA A 150 10.79 -28.75 -29.95
N ARG A 151 9.60 -28.51 -29.39
CA ARG A 151 8.38 -29.27 -29.73
C ARG A 151 7.82 -28.95 -31.12
N ARG A 152 8.09 -27.75 -31.65
CA ARG A 152 7.63 -27.34 -33.00
C ARG A 152 8.51 -27.87 -34.13
N THR A 153 9.75 -28.30 -33.86
CA THR A 153 10.66 -28.85 -34.88
C THR A 153 10.66 -30.38 -34.97
N SER A 154 9.86 -31.09 -34.16
CA SER A 154 9.68 -32.54 -34.25
C SER A 154 8.42 -32.97 -35.01
N GLU A 155 7.68 -32.03 -35.60
CA GLU A 155 6.47 -32.29 -36.40
C GLU A 155 6.64 -31.93 -37.90
N PHE A 156 7.89 -31.93 -38.40
CA PHE A 156 8.19 -31.89 -39.83
C PHE A 156 9.18 -32.99 -40.20
#